data_AF-A0A0Q4DAP3-F1
#
_entry.id   AF-A0A0Q4DAP3-F1
#
_cell.length_a   1.000
_cell.length_b   1.000
_cell.length_c   1.000
_cell.angle_alpha   90.00
_cell.angle_beta   90.00
_cell.angle_gamma   90.00
#
_symmetry.space_group_name_H-M   'P 1'
#
loop_
_entity.id
_entity.type
_entity.pdbx_description
1 polymer ?
#
loop_
_entity_poly.entity_id
_entity_poly.type
_entity_poly.pdbx_seq_one_letter_code
_entity_poly.pdbx_strand_id
1 'polypeptide(L)'
;MLSLDDIITVWDNPGYQITFSDSVKDLIICNKNVRTQWLNVFSEKQPDELLIIKLIFHFEWLATLKKELIDFYRIADTDYKPEKMDPDWFNGLEIWDVTIDIDHKNTIHTEILMADYYNNGYSFCLNLKDDIITHLQYDPSL
;
A
#
# COMPACT_ATOMS: atom_id res chain seq x y z
N MET A 1 9.51 -12.60 -6.05
CA MET A 1 9.93 -12.24 -4.68
C MET A 1 10.99 -11.18 -4.84
N LEU A 2 10.86 -10.04 -4.17
CA LEU A 2 11.84 -8.96 -4.25
C LEU A 2 13.14 -9.40 -3.56
N SER A 3 14.26 -8.88 -4.05
CA SER A 3 15.58 -9.03 -3.46
C SER A 3 16.21 -7.66 -3.18
N LEU A 4 17.33 -7.63 -2.47
CA LEU A 4 18.06 -6.39 -2.20
C LEU A 4 18.48 -5.68 -3.50
N ASP A 5 18.87 -6.44 -4.53
CA ASP A 5 19.33 -5.92 -5.83
C ASP A 5 18.19 -5.28 -6.63
N ASP A 6 16.93 -5.55 -6.25
CA ASP A 6 15.76 -4.96 -6.89
C ASP A 6 15.43 -3.56 -6.38
N ILE A 7 16.07 -3.11 -5.29
CA ILE A 7 15.75 -1.86 -4.61
C ILE A 7 16.87 -0.85 -4.81
N ILE A 8 16.52 0.32 -5.32
CA ILE A 8 17.43 1.42 -5.63
C ILE A 8 17.09 2.60 -4.72
N THR A 9 18.07 3.11 -3.98
CA THR A 9 17.90 4.28 -3.11
C THR A 9 18.59 5.50 -3.70
N VAL A 10 17.88 6.62 -3.74
CA VAL A 10 18.37 7.88 -4.30
C VAL A 10 18.10 8.99 -3.29
N TRP A 11 19.10 9.83 -3.02
CA TRP A 11 18.89 11.02 -2.19
C TRP A 11 17.98 12.01 -2.91
N ASP A 12 16.87 12.38 -2.28
CA ASP A 12 15.89 13.35 -2.75
C ASP A 12 15.46 14.26 -1.58
N ASN A 13 16.15 15.39 -1.44
CA ASN A 13 16.12 16.26 -0.26
C ASN A 13 14.68 16.59 0.22
N PRO A 14 14.34 16.41 1.52
CA PRO A 14 15.24 16.13 2.65
C PRO A 14 15.40 14.63 3.00
N GLY A 15 15.04 13.70 2.11
CA GLY A 15 15.06 12.27 2.39
C GLY A 15 15.64 11.43 1.26
N TYR A 16 15.26 10.17 1.23
CA TYR A 16 15.67 9.21 0.21
C TYR A 16 14.43 8.69 -0.50
N GLN A 17 14.39 8.82 -1.81
CA GLN A 17 13.45 8.11 -2.64
C GLN A 17 13.94 6.67 -2.80
N ILE A 18 13.03 5.71 -2.63
CA ILE A 18 13.26 4.30 -2.89
C ILE A 18 12.50 3.94 -4.16
N THR A 19 13.22 3.39 -5.12
CA THR A 19 12.69 2.98 -6.43
C THR A 19 13.06 1.53 -6.70
N PHE A 20 12.55 0.98 -7.78
CA PHE A 20 12.76 -0.40 -8.16
C PHE A 20 13.63 -0.50 -9.41
N SER A 21 14.38 -1.60 -9.52
CA SER A 21 15.13 -1.92 -10.73
C SER A 21 14.20 -2.10 -11.93
N ASP A 22 14.72 -1.86 -13.15
CA ASP A 22 13.95 -1.99 -14.40
C ASP A 22 13.35 -3.39 -14.63
N SER A 23 13.87 -4.41 -13.94
CA SER A 23 13.33 -5.77 -13.96
C SER A 23 12.04 -5.92 -13.17
N VAL A 24 11.76 -5.04 -12.20
CA VAL A 24 10.55 -5.08 -11.37
C VAL A 24 9.57 -4.03 -11.87
N LYS A 25 8.68 -4.47 -12.76
CA LYS A 25 7.65 -3.61 -13.38
C LYS A 25 6.37 -3.49 -12.57
N ASP A 26 6.03 -4.57 -11.86
CA ASP A 26 4.78 -4.70 -11.12
C ASP A 26 5.05 -5.34 -9.76
N LEU A 27 4.32 -4.90 -8.74
CA LEU A 27 4.21 -5.54 -7.43
C LEU A 27 2.78 -6.00 -7.20
N ILE A 28 2.62 -6.96 -6.29
CA ILE A 28 1.30 -7.40 -5.86
C ILE A 28 0.97 -6.67 -4.55
N ILE A 29 -0.11 -5.88 -4.55
CA ILE A 29 -0.63 -5.18 -3.37
C ILE A 29 -2.12 -5.48 -3.29
N CYS A 30 -2.61 -5.93 -2.13
CA CYS A 30 -3.99 -6.39 -1.96
C CYS A 30 -4.42 -7.39 -3.05
N ASN A 31 -3.54 -8.31 -3.46
CA ASN A 31 -3.80 -9.26 -4.56
C ASN A 31 -4.18 -8.57 -5.91
N LYS A 32 -3.67 -7.36 -6.16
CA LYS A 32 -3.75 -6.61 -7.43
C LYS A 32 -2.35 -6.32 -7.94
N ASN A 33 -2.16 -6.36 -9.25
CA ASN A 33 -0.89 -5.92 -9.85
C ASN A 33 -0.87 -4.39 -9.88
N VAL A 34 0.14 -3.79 -9.24
CA VAL A 34 0.38 -2.35 -9.19
C VAL A 34 1.72 -2.08 -9.86
N ARG A 35 1.73 -1.18 -10.84
CA ARG A 35 2.98 -0.84 -11.53
C ARG A 35 3.90 -0.09 -10.58
N THR A 36 5.19 -0.40 -10.60
CA THR A 36 6.18 0.24 -9.71
C THR A 36 6.30 1.74 -9.91
N GLN A 37 5.99 2.25 -11.10
CA GLN A 37 5.91 3.68 -11.40
C GLN A 37 4.77 4.43 -10.68
N TRP A 38 3.80 3.72 -10.11
CA TRP A 38 2.69 4.27 -9.32
C TRP A 38 2.91 4.07 -7.81
N LEU A 39 4.10 3.63 -7.42
CA LEU A 39 4.52 3.51 -6.03
C LEU A 39 5.41 4.69 -5.68
N ASN A 40 5.05 5.38 -4.62
CA ASN A 40 5.84 6.45 -4.04
C ASN A 40 6.44 5.92 -2.72
N VAL A 41 7.74 5.68 -2.67
CA VAL A 41 8.40 5.17 -1.46
C VAL A 41 9.47 6.15 -1.03
N PHE A 42 9.37 6.66 0.20
CA PHE A 42 10.28 7.65 0.77
C PHE A 42 10.80 7.20 2.12
N SER A 43 12.02 7.63 2.47
CA SER A 43 12.60 7.47 3.79
C SER A 43 13.25 8.74 4.30
N GLU A 44 13.00 9.10 5.55
CA GLU A 44 13.62 10.27 6.21
C GLU A 44 15.14 10.09 6.43
N LYS A 45 15.68 8.88 6.29
CA LYS A 45 17.10 8.60 6.47
C LYS A 45 17.60 7.60 5.43
N GLN A 46 18.92 7.48 5.31
CA GLN A 46 19.53 6.54 4.38
C GLN A 46 19.11 5.12 4.77
N PRO A 47 18.44 4.37 3.88
CA PRO A 47 18.08 3.00 4.18
C PRO A 47 19.31 2.12 4.28
N ASP A 48 19.43 1.41 5.39
CA ASP A 48 20.39 0.32 5.53
C ASP A 48 19.78 -0.99 5.01
N GLU A 49 20.62 -2.02 4.89
CA GLU A 49 20.20 -3.34 4.39
C GLU A 49 19.04 -3.92 5.22
N LEU A 50 19.05 -3.71 6.54
CA LEU A 50 17.99 -4.19 7.43
C LEU A 50 16.65 -3.51 7.14
N LEU A 51 16.65 -2.20 6.88
CA LEU A 51 15.44 -1.48 6.50
C LEU A 51 14.92 -1.94 5.13
N ILE A 52 15.81 -2.18 4.16
CA ILE A 52 15.40 -2.70 2.85
C ILE A 52 14.79 -4.10 2.99
N ILE A 53 15.38 -4.97 3.82
CA ILE A 53 14.80 -6.29 4.13
C ILE A 53 13.41 -6.13 4.77
N LYS A 54 13.26 -5.21 5.72
CA LYS A 54 11.96 -4.91 6.34
C LYS A 54 10.94 -4.45 5.29
N LEU A 55 11.33 -3.58 4.36
CA LEU A 55 10.48 -3.10 3.27
C LEU A 55 10.07 -4.24 2.31
N ILE A 56 10.98 -5.16 1.99
CA ILE A 56 10.68 -6.34 1.18
C ILE A 56 9.60 -7.20 1.86
N PHE A 57 9.75 -7.48 3.17
CA PHE A 57 8.74 -8.21 3.93
C PHE A 57 7.41 -7.46 4.00
N HIS A 58 7.44 -6.13 4.10
CA HIS A 58 6.25 -5.30 4.03
C HIS A 58 5.50 -5.50 2.70
N PHE A 59 6.20 -5.50 1.56
CA PHE A 59 5.58 -5.78 0.25
C PHE A 59 5.04 -7.21 0.14
N GLU A 60 5.72 -8.20 0.72
CA GLU A 60 5.22 -9.57 0.77
C GLU A 60 3.94 -9.68 1.60
N TRP A 61 3.86 -8.98 2.72
CA TRP A 61 2.65 -8.89 3.52
C TRP A 61 1.52 -8.19 2.76
N LEU A 62 1.79 -7.03 2.13
CA LEU A 62 0.84 -6.32 1.27
C LEU A 62 0.25 -7.21 0.17
N ALA A 63 1.05 -8.12 -0.41
CA ALA A 63 0.57 -9.07 -1.41
C ALA A 63 -0.51 -10.03 -0.86
N THR A 64 -0.47 -10.32 0.44
CA THR A 64 -1.39 -11.24 1.14
C THR A 64 -2.53 -10.53 1.89
N LEU A 65 -2.53 -9.19 1.89
CA LEU A 65 -3.42 -8.33 2.68
C LEU A 65 -4.92 -8.52 2.42
N LYS A 66 -5.31 -9.13 1.29
CA LYS A 66 -6.71 -9.33 0.89
C LYS A 66 -7.61 -9.82 2.02
N LYS A 67 -7.18 -10.84 2.76
CA LYS A 67 -8.00 -11.46 3.81
C LYS A 67 -8.19 -10.49 4.99
N GLU A 68 -7.09 -9.92 5.48
CA GLU A 68 -7.10 -8.97 6.59
C GLU A 68 -7.90 -7.71 6.25
N LEU A 69 -7.80 -7.22 5.01
CA LEU A 69 -8.59 -6.10 4.53
C LEU A 69 -10.09 -6.39 4.57
N ILE A 70 -10.54 -7.54 4.04
CA ILE A 70 -11.96 -7.95 4.10
C ILE A 70 -12.44 -8.07 5.55
N ASP A 71 -11.63 -8.65 6.43
CA ASP A 71 -11.99 -8.84 7.84
C ASP A 71 -12.03 -7.50 8.61
N PHE A 72 -11.07 -6.60 8.37
CA PHE A 72 -11.05 -5.24 8.92
C PHE A 72 -12.29 -4.47 8.46
N TYR A 73 -12.59 -4.53 7.16
CA TYR A 73 -13.76 -3.90 6.59
C TYR A 73 -15.06 -4.35 7.25
N ARG A 74 -15.23 -5.65 7.51
CA ARG A 74 -16.45 -6.18 8.12
C ARG A 74 -16.75 -5.54 9.47
N ILE A 75 -15.72 -5.30 10.29
CA ILE A 75 -15.86 -4.74 11.64
C ILE A 75 -15.75 -3.21 11.68
N ALA A 76 -15.17 -2.58 10.66
CA ALA A 76 -15.03 -1.13 10.61
C ALA A 76 -16.41 -0.45 10.51
N ASP A 77 -16.62 0.54 11.37
CA ASP A 77 -17.76 1.44 11.33
C ASP A 77 -17.36 2.66 10.50
N THR A 78 -17.75 2.66 9.23
CA THR A 78 -17.35 3.68 8.25
C THR A 78 -18.57 4.13 7.48
N ASP A 79 -18.69 5.45 7.29
CA ASP A 79 -19.73 6.01 6.44
C ASP A 79 -19.56 5.50 5.00
N TYR A 80 -20.68 5.34 4.29
CA TYR A 80 -20.73 4.87 2.90
C TYR A 80 -20.22 3.45 2.64
N LYS A 81 -19.99 2.65 3.69
CA LYS A 81 -19.64 1.23 3.55
C LYS A 81 -20.73 0.46 2.78
N PRO A 82 -20.37 -0.35 1.77
CA PRO A 82 -21.35 -1.17 1.05
C PRO A 82 -21.94 -2.24 1.97
N GLU A 83 -23.24 -2.51 1.82
CA GLU A 83 -23.96 -3.51 2.62
C GLU A 83 -23.45 -4.95 2.40
N LYS A 84 -22.84 -5.22 1.25
CA LYS A 84 -22.29 -6.52 0.88
C LYS A 84 -20.84 -6.38 0.39
N MET A 85 -19.94 -7.06 1.09
CA MET A 85 -18.52 -7.16 0.76
C MET A 85 -18.21 -8.63 0.45
N ASP A 86 -18.61 -9.05 -0.74
CA ASP A 86 -18.32 -10.37 -1.28
C ASP A 86 -17.01 -10.34 -2.09
N PRO A 87 -16.53 -11.50 -2.60
CA PRO A 87 -15.34 -11.52 -3.43
C PRO A 87 -15.45 -10.65 -4.69
N ASP A 88 -16.65 -10.39 -5.20
CA ASP A 88 -16.88 -9.61 -6.42
C ASP A 88 -16.68 -8.11 -6.16
N TRP A 89 -17.13 -7.61 -5.01
CA TRP A 89 -16.80 -6.27 -4.53
C TRP A 89 -15.27 -6.06 -4.49
N PHE A 90 -14.53 -6.96 -3.85
CA PHE A 90 -13.06 -6.88 -3.79
C PHE A 90 -12.42 -6.90 -5.18
N ASN A 91 -12.96 -7.72 -6.09
CA ASN A 91 -12.48 -7.77 -7.47
C ASN A 91 -12.71 -6.46 -8.21
N GLY A 92 -13.73 -5.67 -7.85
CA GLY A 92 -13.99 -4.34 -8.38
C GLY A 92 -13.17 -3.20 -7.76
N LEU A 93 -12.34 -3.46 -6.76
CA LEU A 93 -11.42 -2.46 -6.24
C LEU A 93 -10.25 -2.23 -7.19
N GLU A 94 -9.89 -0.97 -7.43
CA GLU A 94 -8.71 -0.59 -8.22
C GLU A 94 -7.76 0.26 -7.39
N ILE A 95 -6.48 -0.11 -7.37
CA ILE A 95 -5.43 0.67 -6.72
C ILE A 95 -4.87 1.64 -7.76
N TRP A 96 -5.03 2.93 -7.51
CA TRP A 96 -4.49 4.01 -8.36
C TRP A 96 -3.23 4.68 -7.80
N ASP A 97 -3.01 4.63 -6.49
CA ASP A 97 -1.82 5.19 -5.84
C ASP A 97 -1.49 4.47 -4.54
N VAL A 98 -0.20 4.37 -4.27
CA VAL A 98 0.35 3.77 -3.05
C VAL A 98 1.55 4.59 -2.62
N THR A 99 1.45 5.15 -1.43
CA THR A 99 2.53 5.91 -0.80
C THR A 99 3.04 5.16 0.43
N ILE A 100 4.35 5.02 0.54
CA ILE A 100 5.04 4.40 1.68
C ILE A 100 6.06 5.40 2.21
N ASP A 101 5.86 5.86 3.43
CA ASP A 101 6.75 6.76 4.15
C ASP A 101 7.43 6.04 5.31
N ILE A 102 8.76 6.08 5.32
CA ILE A 102 9.58 5.48 6.37
C ILE A 102 10.18 6.58 7.25
N ASP A 103 9.73 6.65 8.50
CA ASP A 103 10.20 7.67 9.43
C ASP A 103 11.62 7.39 9.98
N HIS A 104 12.20 8.37 10.66
CA HIS A 104 13.52 8.26 11.31
C HIS A 104 13.68 7.06 12.25
N LYS A 105 12.57 6.50 12.77
CA LYS A 105 12.54 5.32 13.66
C LYS A 105 12.38 4.00 12.91
N ASN A 106 12.42 4.00 11.57
CA ASN A 106 12.13 2.84 10.72
C ASN A 106 10.67 2.36 10.79
N THR A 107 9.74 3.19 11.24
CA THR A 107 8.31 2.87 11.15
C THR A 107 7.88 3.01 9.70
N ILE A 108 7.21 1.99 9.17
CA ILE A 108 6.66 2.04 7.81
C ILE A 108 5.21 2.48 7.90
N HIS A 109 4.90 3.66 7.34
CA HIS A 109 3.54 4.17 7.16
C HIS A 109 3.16 3.98 5.71
N THR A 110 2.03 3.35 5.45
CA THR A 110 1.58 3.08 4.08
C THR A 110 0.18 3.62 3.90
N GLU A 111 -0.02 4.39 2.84
CA GLU A 111 -1.31 4.86 2.37
C GLU A 111 -1.61 4.17 1.04
N ILE A 112 -2.77 3.53 0.94
CA ILE A 112 -3.25 2.96 -0.31
C ILE A 112 -4.58 3.62 -0.64
N LEU A 113 -4.61 4.33 -1.75
CA LEU A 113 -5.84 4.88 -2.27
C LEU A 113 -6.46 3.85 -3.22
N MET A 114 -7.77 3.65 -3.13
CA MET A 114 -8.49 2.69 -3.97
C MET A 114 -9.81 3.26 -4.46
N ALA A 115 -10.12 3.02 -5.74
CA ALA A 115 -11.45 3.26 -6.30
C ALA A 115 -12.34 2.03 -6.10
N ASP A 116 -13.60 2.26 -5.70
CA ASP A 116 -14.64 1.24 -5.56
C ASP A 116 -15.75 1.46 -6.59
N TYR A 117 -15.62 0.78 -7.72
CA TYR A 117 -16.59 0.87 -8.81
C TYR A 117 -17.98 0.31 -8.47
N TYR A 118 -18.11 -0.50 -7.41
CA TYR A 118 -19.39 -1.04 -6.97
C TYR A 118 -20.12 -0.14 -5.98
N ASN A 119 -19.44 0.86 -5.41
CA ASN A 119 -20.00 1.79 -4.43
C ASN A 119 -20.19 3.20 -5.02
N ASN A 120 -20.97 3.32 -6.09
CA ASN A 120 -21.22 4.59 -6.79
C ASN A 120 -19.96 5.32 -7.30
N GLY A 121 -18.86 4.59 -7.50
CA GLY A 121 -17.58 5.18 -7.89
C GLY A 121 -16.88 5.95 -6.77
N TYR A 122 -17.26 5.70 -5.51
CA TYR A 122 -16.53 6.24 -4.36
C TYR A 122 -15.13 5.65 -4.28
N SER A 123 -14.24 6.39 -3.64
CA SER A 123 -12.90 5.93 -3.34
C SER A 123 -12.74 5.78 -1.83
N PHE A 124 -11.69 5.10 -1.41
CA PHE A 124 -11.30 5.08 0.00
C PHE A 124 -9.78 5.11 0.14
N CYS A 125 -9.37 5.61 1.29
CA CYS A 125 -8.00 5.60 1.76
C CYS A 125 -7.85 4.51 2.84
N LEU A 126 -6.87 3.63 2.62
CA LEU A 126 -6.44 2.60 3.57
C LEU A 126 -5.08 3.00 4.16
N ASN A 127 -5.05 3.22 5.47
CA ASN A 127 -3.83 3.55 6.19
C ASN A 127 -3.30 2.36 6.97
N LEU A 128 -2.00 2.10 6.83
CA LEU A 128 -1.32 0.98 7.46
C LEU A 128 -0.07 1.47 8.18
N LYS A 129 0.29 0.78 9.26
CA LYS A 129 1.48 1.06 10.05
C LYS A 129 2.12 -0.24 10.50
N ASP A 130 3.37 -0.49 10.08
CA ASP A 130 4.15 -1.69 10.41
C ASP A 130 3.33 -2.99 10.28
N ASP A 131 2.82 -3.27 9.08
CA ASP A 131 2.05 -4.49 8.77
C ASP A 131 0.72 -4.61 9.54
N ILE A 132 0.12 -3.48 9.91
CA ILE A 132 -1.19 -3.43 10.57
C ILE A 132 -2.07 -2.41 9.86
N ILE A 133 -3.30 -2.81 9.51
CA ILE A 133 -4.33 -1.85 9.07
C ILE A 133 -4.74 -1.00 10.28
N THR A 134 -4.54 0.31 10.20
CA THR A 134 -4.84 1.23 11.31
C THR A 134 -6.11 2.04 11.08
N HIS A 135 -6.38 2.43 9.83
CA HIS A 135 -7.53 3.25 9.51
C HIS A 135 -8.05 2.98 8.10
N LEU A 136 -9.34 3.20 7.93
CA LEU A 136 -10.02 3.12 6.66
C LEU A 136 -11.07 4.22 6.58
N GLN A 137 -11.02 5.00 5.49
CA GLN A 137 -11.93 6.12 5.29
C GLN A 137 -12.43 6.13 3.85
N TYR A 138 -13.74 6.01 3.65
CA TYR A 138 -14.35 6.32 2.36
C TYR A 138 -14.37 7.83 2.14
N ASP A 139 -14.04 8.24 0.93
CA ASP A 139 -14.21 9.60 0.45
C ASP A 139 -14.90 9.56 -0.92
N PRO A 140 -16.13 10.08 -1.04
CA PRO A 140 -16.84 10.16 -2.30
C PRO A 140 -16.23 11.19 -3.29
N SER A 141 -15.24 11.98 -2.87
CA SER A 141 -14.67 13.11 -3.64
C SER A 141 -13.17 13.00 -3.91
N LEU A 142 -12.55 11.87 -3.53
CA LEU A 142 -11.12 11.59 -3.75
C LEU A 142 -10.75 11.64 -5.24
#